data_AF-A0A929ZKB1-F1
#
_entry.id   AF-A0A929ZKB1-F1
#
_cell.length_a   1.000
_cell.length_b   1.000
_cell.length_c   1.000
_cell.angle_alpha   90.00
_cell.angle_beta   90.00
_cell.angle_gamma   90.00
#
_symmetry.space_group_name_H-M   'P 1'
#
loop_
_entity.id
_entity.type
_entity.pdbx_description
1 polymer ?
#
loop_
_entity_poly.entity_id
_entity_poly.type
_entity_poly.pdbx_seq_one_letter_code
_entity_poly.pdbx_strand_id
1 'polypeptide(L)'
;MEKNFAQGGTNMKNLVIVESPSKSKTIGKYLGKDYTVISSKGHIRDLATRGKEGLGVDVENDFAPTYEISKDKKETVKELRAEAAKAKRVYLATDPDREGEAISWHLAQELGLDEDAIDRVTFHEITKNAVQEAFQSPRAIDMDLVHSQETRRILDRIIGFKLSKLLHNKIRSKSAGRVQSVALKLVVEREKEIQAFVPEEYWTLDAKFNKDKIDFSASLAKINGKKAELKTQQEAQKAYDACQGNFIVSNIKSTTRKREARPPFITSTLQQEASTKLSFSAKRTMSIAQRLYEGVDVGNGQEGLITYMRTDSTRLSDVYVNGARELIQNEYGKQYLGTYHVSNDANSQDAHEAIRPTSLANTPEKLKAHLTSEQYKLYALIYARALSSLMSAAKYDSLTLTLSQNGYDFTASGSTMKFDGYLKVYGEYESGKDVVLPSFEEQEQIAAKELKANQHFTEPPARYTEAKLIKALE
;
A
#
# COMPACT_ATOMS: atom_id res chain seq x y z
N MET A 1 54.45 24.13 43.12
CA MET A 1 54.18 23.51 41.81
C MET A 1 53.66 22.11 42.06
N GLU A 2 52.34 21.94 42.12
CA GLU A 2 51.73 20.61 42.07
C GLU A 2 50.77 20.62 40.90
N LYS A 3 51.11 19.84 39.87
CA LYS A 3 50.32 19.67 38.66
C LYS A 3 49.19 18.70 38.98
N ASN A 4 47.96 19.20 38.93
CA ASN A 4 46.76 18.40 38.77
C ASN A 4 46.89 17.57 37.49
N PHE A 5 47.01 16.25 37.64
CA PHE A 5 46.71 15.31 36.58
C PHE A 5 45.18 15.28 36.41
N ALA A 6 44.67 16.06 35.47
CA ALA A 6 43.33 15.84 34.94
C ALA A 6 43.35 14.48 34.21
N GLN A 7 42.75 13.46 34.83
CA GLN A 7 42.38 12.23 34.14
C GLN A 7 41.35 12.57 33.06
N GLY A 8 41.80 12.73 31.82
CA GLY A 8 40.93 12.73 30.65
C GLY A 8 40.42 11.33 30.40
N GLY A 9 39.40 10.90 31.14
CA GLY A 9 38.67 9.68 30.84
C GLY A 9 37.92 9.85 29.52
N THR A 10 38.35 9.17 28.47
CA THR A 10 37.56 9.02 27.24
C THR A 10 36.27 8.29 27.60
N ASN A 11 35.16 9.01 27.74
CA ASN A 11 33.86 8.41 28.05
C ASN A 11 33.45 7.52 26.86
N MET A 12 33.59 6.19 27.00
CA MET A 12 33.29 5.24 25.94
C MET A 12 31.80 5.36 25.57
N LYS A 13 31.52 5.68 24.32
CA LYS A 13 30.17 5.81 23.79
C LYS A 13 29.55 4.44 23.53
N ASN A 14 28.23 4.38 23.54
CA ASN A 14 27.49 3.24 23.03
C ASN A 14 27.49 3.28 21.50
N LEU A 15 27.59 2.13 20.84
CA LEU A 15 27.49 2.02 19.39
C LEU A 15 26.09 1.57 18.98
N VAL A 16 25.51 2.21 17.97
CA VAL A 16 24.25 1.79 17.35
C VAL A 16 24.51 1.54 15.87
N ILE A 17 24.15 0.35 15.40
CA ILE A 17 24.28 -0.02 13.99
C ILE A 17 22.89 -0.13 13.34
N VAL A 18 22.70 0.55 12.21
CA VAL A 18 21.45 0.60 11.43
C VAL A 18 21.69 0.24 9.96
N GLU A 19 20.66 -0.10 9.19
CA GLU A 19 20.87 -0.48 7.78
C GLU A 19 21.20 0.70 6.85
N SER A 20 20.70 1.92 7.10
CA SER A 20 20.84 3.05 6.16
C SER A 20 21.45 4.33 6.76
N PRO A 21 22.16 5.14 5.94
CA PRO A 21 22.74 6.41 6.38
C PRO A 21 21.72 7.47 6.78
N SER A 22 20.51 7.46 6.19
CA SER A 22 19.45 8.40 6.56
C SER A 22 18.95 8.08 7.97
N LYS A 23 18.67 6.80 8.25
CA LYS A 23 18.26 6.34 9.57
C LYS A 23 19.31 6.65 10.64
N SER A 24 20.60 6.51 10.32
CA SER A 24 21.67 6.80 11.28
C SER A 24 21.68 8.27 11.72
N LYS A 25 21.42 9.20 10.79
CA LYS A 25 21.32 10.64 11.08
C LYS A 25 20.10 10.95 11.96
N THR A 26 18.94 10.39 11.63
CA THR A 26 17.69 10.62 12.37
C THR A 26 17.79 10.08 13.81
N ILE A 27 18.26 8.85 13.98
CA ILE A 27 18.40 8.22 15.31
C ILE A 27 19.49 8.91 16.14
N GLY A 28 20.63 9.28 15.51
CA GLY A 28 21.70 10.01 16.19
C GLY A 28 21.24 11.33 16.80
N LYS A 29 20.31 12.04 16.13
CA LYS A 29 19.68 13.26 16.66
C LYS A 29 18.88 13.00 17.95
N TYR A 30 18.19 11.85 18.05
CA TYR A 30 17.32 11.54 19.19
C TYR A 30 18.05 10.95 20.40
N LEU A 31 19.09 10.16 20.15
CA LEU A 31 19.89 9.51 21.20
C LEU A 31 20.95 10.44 21.81
N GLY A 32 21.43 11.43 21.05
CA GLY A 32 22.36 12.45 21.55
C GLY A 32 23.81 11.97 21.64
N LYS A 33 24.61 12.66 22.46
CA LYS A 33 26.09 12.60 22.41
C LYS A 33 26.69 11.31 22.96
N ASP A 34 25.94 10.55 23.77
CA ASP A 34 26.40 9.30 24.41
C ASP A 34 26.41 8.11 23.44
N TYR A 35 25.85 8.29 22.24
CA TYR A 35 25.76 7.26 21.21
C TYR A 35 26.55 7.67 19.96
N THR A 36 27.23 6.70 19.36
CA THR A 36 27.76 6.75 18.00
C THR A 36 26.83 5.90 17.13
N VAL A 37 26.20 6.49 16.12
CA VAL A 37 25.24 5.80 15.24
C VAL A 37 25.82 5.68 13.84
N ILE A 38 26.04 4.44 13.38
CA ILE A 38 26.64 4.15 12.07
C ILE A 38 25.80 3.18 11.25
N SER A 39 26.02 3.16 9.94
CA SER A 39 25.24 2.36 9.00
C SER A 39 26.03 1.19 8.43
N SER A 40 25.42 -0.01 8.39
CA SER A 40 25.95 -1.18 7.69
C SER A 40 25.78 -1.10 6.16
N LYS A 41 24.98 -0.13 5.68
CA LYS A 41 24.58 0.02 4.27
C LYS A 41 23.88 -1.25 3.75
N GLY A 42 23.00 -1.84 4.55
CA GLY A 42 22.28 -3.09 4.27
C GLY A 42 23.04 -4.34 4.71
N HIS A 43 22.84 -5.43 3.97
CA HIS A 43 23.53 -6.71 4.19
C HIS A 43 25.06 -6.55 4.02
N ILE A 44 25.82 -7.14 4.96
CA ILE A 44 27.29 -7.16 4.93
C ILE A 44 27.87 -8.48 4.41
N ARG A 45 27.06 -9.53 4.38
CA ARG A 45 27.38 -10.87 3.90
C ARG A 45 26.29 -11.40 2.99
N ASP A 46 26.66 -12.39 2.18
CA ASP A 46 25.73 -13.19 1.41
C ASP A 46 26.28 -14.63 1.32
N LEU A 47 25.43 -15.57 0.90
CA LEU A 47 25.83 -16.94 0.62
C LEU A 47 26.97 -16.96 -0.40
N ALA A 48 28.06 -17.62 -0.05
CA ALA A 48 29.22 -17.81 -0.91
C ALA A 48 28.82 -18.47 -2.24
N THR A 49 29.69 -18.32 -3.24
CA THR A 49 29.52 -18.96 -4.56
C THR A 49 30.41 -20.20 -4.72
N ARG A 50 30.86 -20.77 -3.60
CA ARG A 50 31.74 -21.94 -3.53
C ARG A 50 30.94 -23.17 -3.10
N GLY A 51 31.56 -24.35 -3.19
CA GLY A 51 30.91 -25.62 -2.86
C GLY A 51 30.20 -26.27 -4.05
N LYS A 52 29.46 -27.35 -3.77
CA LYS A 52 28.75 -28.15 -4.79
C LYS A 52 27.80 -27.24 -5.59
N GLU A 53 27.93 -27.27 -6.91
CA GLU A 53 27.16 -26.43 -7.85
C GLU A 53 27.28 -24.91 -7.63
N GLY A 54 28.25 -24.45 -6.83
CA GLY A 54 28.42 -23.04 -6.46
C GLY A 54 27.30 -22.49 -5.58
N LEU A 55 26.56 -23.37 -4.89
CA LEU A 55 25.37 -22.98 -4.12
C LEU A 55 25.71 -22.22 -2.84
N GLY A 56 26.90 -22.40 -2.26
CA GLY A 56 27.19 -21.90 -0.91
C GLY A 56 26.30 -22.49 0.17
N VAL A 57 25.67 -23.63 -0.11
CA VAL A 57 24.75 -24.37 0.76
C VAL A 57 25.09 -25.84 0.64
N ASP A 58 25.34 -26.50 1.76
CA ASP A 58 25.55 -27.94 1.81
C ASP A 58 24.22 -28.69 1.94
N VAL A 59 23.65 -29.05 0.79
CA VAL A 59 22.34 -29.73 0.72
C VAL A 59 22.37 -31.14 1.33
N GLU A 60 23.55 -31.76 1.46
CA GLU A 60 23.69 -33.10 2.03
C GLU A 60 23.85 -33.08 3.56
N ASN A 61 24.10 -31.91 4.14
CA ASN A 61 24.36 -31.72 5.56
C ASN A 61 23.47 -30.60 6.12
N ASP A 62 22.18 -30.91 6.28
CA ASP A 62 21.15 -30.06 6.88
C ASP A 62 21.06 -28.64 6.29
N PHE A 63 21.36 -28.49 4.99
CA PHE A 63 21.36 -27.21 4.28
C PHE A 63 22.32 -26.16 4.87
N ALA A 64 23.41 -26.60 5.52
CA ALA A 64 24.35 -25.71 6.17
C ALA A 64 24.87 -24.60 5.21
N PRO A 65 24.59 -23.31 5.50
CA PRO A 65 24.99 -22.21 4.63
C PRO A 65 26.44 -21.81 4.89
N THR A 66 27.15 -21.44 3.82
CA THR A 66 28.44 -20.77 3.91
C THR A 66 28.28 -19.31 3.53
N TYR A 67 28.44 -18.41 4.49
CA TYR A 67 28.39 -16.96 4.25
C TYR A 67 29.79 -16.38 4.02
N GLU A 68 29.90 -15.39 3.14
CA GLU A 68 31.12 -14.60 2.95
C GLU A 68 30.81 -13.10 2.95
N ILE A 69 31.76 -12.28 3.42
CA ILE A 69 31.67 -10.82 3.34
C ILE A 69 31.59 -10.42 1.87
N SER A 70 30.52 -9.69 1.53
CA SER A 70 30.32 -9.15 0.20
C SER A 70 31.51 -8.27 -0.19
N LYS A 71 31.99 -8.40 -1.44
CA LYS A 71 33.25 -7.76 -1.88
C LYS A 71 33.26 -6.25 -1.66
N ASP A 72 32.12 -5.60 -1.87
CA ASP A 72 31.88 -4.17 -1.70
C ASP A 72 31.70 -3.73 -0.24
N LYS A 73 31.64 -4.67 0.71
CA LYS A 73 31.38 -4.42 2.14
C LYS A 73 32.59 -4.60 3.03
N LYS A 74 33.74 -5.01 2.50
CA LYS A 74 34.96 -5.27 3.29
C LYS A 74 35.41 -4.07 4.13
N GLU A 75 35.47 -2.87 3.54
CA GLU A 75 35.83 -1.66 4.30
C GLU A 75 34.77 -1.29 5.33
N THR A 76 33.49 -1.45 5.02
CA THR A 76 32.41 -1.21 5.98
C THR A 76 32.49 -2.17 7.18
N VAL A 77 32.76 -3.47 6.96
CA VAL A 77 32.94 -4.42 8.06
C VAL A 77 34.17 -4.08 8.90
N LYS A 78 35.27 -3.65 8.27
CA LYS A 78 36.48 -3.21 8.97
C LYS A 78 36.20 -1.99 9.86
N GLU A 79 35.47 -1.00 9.37
CA GLU A 79 35.03 0.16 10.15
C GLU A 79 34.11 -0.25 11.30
N LEU A 80 33.11 -1.10 11.06
CA LEU A 80 32.18 -1.60 12.07
C LEU A 80 32.92 -2.35 13.20
N ARG A 81 33.89 -3.22 12.87
CA ARG A 81 34.71 -3.93 13.86
C ARG A 81 35.53 -2.97 14.71
N ALA A 82 36.13 -1.95 14.08
CA ALA A 82 36.93 -0.96 14.78
C ALA A 82 36.10 -0.11 15.75
N GLU A 83 34.86 0.25 15.39
CA GLU A 83 33.96 0.99 16.27
C GLU A 83 33.37 0.10 17.37
N ALA A 84 33.00 -1.15 17.05
CA ALA A 84 32.49 -2.10 18.04
C ALA A 84 33.51 -2.39 19.14
N ALA A 85 34.79 -2.53 18.79
CA ALA A 85 35.87 -2.76 19.77
C ALA A 85 36.13 -1.58 20.73
N LYS A 86 35.69 -0.37 20.38
CA LYS A 86 35.82 0.84 21.23
C LYS A 86 34.55 1.13 22.04
N ALA A 87 33.46 0.45 21.72
CA ALA A 87 32.14 0.76 22.27
C ALA A 87 31.95 0.14 23.65
N LYS A 88 31.22 0.84 24.52
CA LYS A 88 30.82 0.27 25.83
C LYS A 88 29.79 -0.85 25.67
N ARG A 89 28.80 -0.64 24.79
CA ARG A 89 27.74 -1.58 24.39
C ARG A 89 27.45 -1.39 22.91
N VAL A 90 26.99 -2.45 22.24
CA VAL A 90 26.60 -2.43 20.82
C VAL A 90 25.12 -2.74 20.71
N TYR A 91 24.36 -1.82 20.13
CA TYR A 91 22.94 -1.96 19.84
C TYR A 91 22.74 -2.21 18.34
N LEU A 92 21.90 -3.19 18.00
CA LEU A 92 21.52 -3.47 16.62
C LEU A 92 20.09 -2.96 16.38
N ALA A 93 19.98 -1.89 15.58
CA ALA A 93 18.74 -1.15 15.36
C ALA A 93 18.25 -1.23 13.90
N THR A 94 18.33 -2.42 13.32
CA THR A 94 17.81 -2.71 11.98
C THR A 94 16.28 -2.75 11.96
N ASP A 95 15.69 -2.69 10.77
CA ASP A 95 14.24 -2.70 10.58
C ASP A 95 13.53 -3.89 11.28
N PRO A 96 12.26 -3.74 11.69
CA PRO A 96 11.53 -4.75 12.45
C PRO A 96 10.89 -5.82 11.55
N ASP A 97 11.66 -6.36 10.59
CA ASP A 97 11.25 -7.47 9.73
C ASP A 97 12.33 -8.58 9.72
N ARG A 98 12.01 -9.73 9.13
CA ARG A 98 12.96 -10.86 9.02
C ARG A 98 14.27 -10.49 8.31
N GLU A 99 14.24 -9.52 7.38
CA GLU A 99 15.45 -9.07 6.69
C GLU A 99 16.34 -8.25 7.62
N GLY A 100 15.76 -7.34 8.39
CA GLY A 100 16.46 -6.60 9.44
C GLY A 100 17.02 -7.52 10.52
N GLU A 101 16.27 -8.55 10.91
CA GLU A 101 16.73 -9.54 11.90
C GLU A 101 17.94 -10.33 11.39
N ALA A 102 17.90 -10.81 10.14
CA ALA A 102 19.03 -11.49 9.51
C ALA A 102 20.27 -10.57 9.37
N ILE A 103 20.08 -9.28 9.06
CA ILE A 103 21.19 -8.31 9.03
C ILE A 103 21.81 -8.17 10.43
N SER A 104 20.98 -8.07 11.48
CA SER A 104 21.46 -8.02 12.87
C SER A 104 22.26 -9.25 13.24
N TRP A 105 21.74 -10.44 12.92
CA TRP A 105 22.45 -11.70 13.16
C TRP A 105 23.77 -11.76 12.39
N HIS A 106 23.77 -11.33 11.12
CA HIS A 106 25.01 -11.29 10.35
C HIS A 106 26.04 -10.31 10.93
N LEU A 107 25.61 -9.17 11.45
CA LEU A 107 26.46 -8.20 12.14
C LEU A 107 27.03 -8.80 13.43
N ALA A 108 26.20 -9.43 14.25
CA ALA A 108 26.61 -10.07 15.50
C ALA A 108 27.81 -11.02 15.30
N GLN A 109 27.63 -11.97 14.39
CA GLN A 109 28.63 -12.96 14.00
C GLN A 109 29.93 -12.32 13.46
N GLU A 110 29.84 -11.32 12.56
CA GLU A 110 31.03 -10.70 11.97
C GLU A 110 31.78 -9.77 12.89
N LEU A 111 31.10 -9.25 13.91
CA LEU A 111 31.68 -8.38 14.91
C LEU A 111 32.12 -9.16 16.15
N GLY A 112 31.85 -10.47 16.21
CA GLY A 112 32.19 -11.33 17.35
C GLY A 112 31.41 -10.95 18.62
N LEU A 113 30.17 -10.49 18.46
CA LEU A 113 29.29 -10.17 19.58
C LEU A 113 28.68 -11.46 20.15
N ASP A 114 28.55 -11.50 21.47
CA ASP A 114 27.84 -12.58 22.18
C ASP A 114 26.35 -12.51 21.88
N GLU A 115 25.81 -13.53 21.21
CA GLU A 115 24.43 -13.64 20.71
C GLU A 115 23.38 -13.53 21.81
N ASP A 116 23.70 -14.02 23.01
CA ASP A 116 22.79 -14.01 24.17
C ASP A 116 22.81 -12.67 24.92
N ALA A 117 23.79 -11.81 24.62
CA ALA A 117 23.98 -10.51 25.26
C ALA A 117 23.72 -9.32 24.31
N ILE A 118 23.17 -9.57 23.11
CA ILE A 118 22.93 -8.52 22.10
C ILE A 118 21.73 -7.67 22.46
N ASP A 119 21.94 -6.36 22.52
CA ASP A 119 20.85 -5.41 22.65
C ASP A 119 20.21 -5.13 21.27
N ARG A 120 19.25 -5.97 20.83
CA ARG A 120 18.45 -5.74 19.61
C ARG A 120 17.33 -4.75 19.89
N VAL A 121 17.26 -3.68 19.10
CA VAL A 121 16.29 -2.58 19.26
C VAL A 121 15.40 -2.47 18.02
N THR A 122 14.09 -2.62 18.20
CA THR A 122 13.09 -2.50 17.12
C THR A 122 12.14 -1.34 17.37
N PHE A 123 11.77 -0.62 16.32
CA PHE A 123 10.75 0.43 16.34
C PHE A 123 10.02 0.44 14.99
N HIS A 124 8.74 0.85 15.00
CA HIS A 124 7.87 0.88 13.82
C HIS A 124 7.66 2.31 13.28
N GLU A 125 8.23 3.30 13.95
CA GLU A 125 8.33 4.69 13.52
C GLU A 125 9.60 5.31 14.10
N ILE A 126 10.20 6.27 13.39
CA ILE A 126 11.44 6.93 13.82
C ILE A 126 11.08 8.31 14.38
N THR A 127 10.41 8.29 15.54
CA THR A 127 10.12 9.48 16.35
C THR A 127 11.03 9.52 17.57
N LYS A 128 11.21 10.71 18.18
CA LYS A 128 12.05 10.84 19.37
C LYS A 128 11.62 9.91 20.50
N ASN A 129 10.32 9.86 20.78
CA ASN A 129 9.77 9.05 21.87
C ASN A 129 9.89 7.55 21.57
N ALA A 130 9.48 7.10 20.38
CA ALA A 130 9.55 5.69 20.00
C ALA A 130 11.00 5.16 20.02
N VAL A 131 11.95 5.96 19.53
CA VAL A 131 13.38 5.59 19.60
C VAL A 131 13.87 5.53 21.04
N GLN A 132 13.55 6.53 21.88
CA GLN A 132 14.00 6.52 23.28
C GLN A 132 13.40 5.39 24.11
N GLU A 133 12.13 5.04 23.87
CA GLU A 133 11.44 3.94 24.52
C GLU A 133 12.01 2.59 24.08
N ALA A 134 12.26 2.40 22.78
CA ALA A 134 12.82 1.16 22.25
C ALA A 134 14.20 0.83 22.85
N PHE A 135 15.00 1.84 23.19
CA PHE A 135 16.31 1.66 23.83
C PHE A 135 16.23 1.31 25.34
N GLN A 136 15.06 1.43 25.97
CA GLN A 136 14.85 1.02 27.36
C GLN A 136 14.56 -0.48 27.50
N SER A 137 14.09 -1.11 26.42
CA SER A 137 13.69 -2.53 26.41
C SER A 137 14.32 -3.26 25.22
N PRO A 138 15.66 -3.35 25.13
CA PRO A 138 16.30 -4.19 24.12
C PRO A 138 15.94 -5.66 24.36
N ARG A 139 15.90 -6.44 23.29
CA ARG A 139 15.68 -7.90 23.33
C ARG A 139 16.88 -8.63 22.73
N ALA A 140 16.92 -9.95 22.89
CA ALA A 140 17.82 -10.80 22.11
C ALA A 140 17.39 -10.86 20.63
N ILE A 141 18.29 -11.33 19.76
CA ILE A 141 17.95 -11.63 18.36
C ILE A 141 16.92 -12.76 18.31
N ASP A 142 15.90 -12.59 17.47
CA ASP A 142 14.89 -13.60 17.23
C ASP A 142 15.39 -14.58 16.16
N MET A 143 15.85 -15.74 16.61
CA MET A 143 16.40 -16.76 15.72
C MET A 143 15.35 -17.40 14.81
N ASP A 144 14.07 -17.38 15.15
CA ASP A 144 13.02 -17.89 14.25
C ASP A 144 12.84 -16.96 13.05
N LEU A 145 12.92 -15.64 13.26
CA LEU A 145 12.94 -14.66 12.17
C LEU A 145 14.21 -14.80 11.30
N VAL A 146 15.37 -15.04 11.91
CA VAL A 146 16.62 -15.32 11.18
C VAL A 146 16.47 -16.58 10.33
N HIS A 147 16.05 -17.70 10.91
CA HIS A 147 15.86 -18.96 10.20
C HIS A 147 14.80 -18.84 9.10
N SER A 148 13.74 -18.06 9.32
CA SER A 148 12.73 -17.76 8.28
C SER A 148 13.35 -17.04 7.07
N GLN A 149 14.23 -16.06 7.31
CA GLN A 149 14.94 -15.36 6.25
C GLN A 149 15.96 -16.27 5.54
N GLU A 150 16.74 -17.02 6.30
CA GLU A 150 17.77 -17.93 5.81
C GLU A 150 17.15 -19.06 4.96
N THR A 151 16.07 -19.67 5.44
CA THR A 151 15.30 -20.68 4.69
C THR A 151 14.85 -20.14 3.34
N ARG A 152 14.30 -18.92 3.32
CA ARG A 152 13.92 -18.25 2.06
C ARG A 152 15.13 -18.03 1.16
N ARG A 153 16.25 -17.56 1.71
CA ARG A 153 17.48 -17.28 0.96
C ARG A 153 18.05 -18.56 0.32
N ILE A 154 18.10 -19.65 1.07
CA ILE A 154 18.54 -20.97 0.62
C ILE A 154 17.60 -21.53 -0.46
N LEU A 155 16.29 -21.47 -0.23
CA LEU A 155 15.30 -21.94 -1.20
C LEU A 155 15.44 -21.22 -2.54
N ASP A 156 15.54 -19.89 -2.51
CA ASP A 156 15.69 -19.07 -3.72
C ASP A 156 17.05 -19.34 -4.40
N ARG A 157 18.12 -19.64 -3.65
CA ARG A 157 19.43 -20.05 -4.17
C ARG A 157 19.37 -21.38 -4.91
N ILE A 158 18.79 -22.41 -4.31
CA ILE A 158 18.69 -23.76 -4.88
C ILE A 158 17.85 -23.72 -6.16
N ILE A 159 16.64 -23.13 -6.10
CA ILE A 159 15.75 -23.03 -7.26
C ILE A 159 16.41 -22.16 -8.34
N GLY A 160 16.95 -21.01 -7.96
CA GLY A 160 17.56 -20.07 -8.89
C GLY A 160 18.69 -20.70 -9.69
N PHE A 161 19.63 -21.39 -9.05
CA PHE A 161 20.79 -21.96 -9.74
C PHE A 161 20.41 -23.16 -10.61
N LYS A 162 19.67 -24.12 -10.06
CA LYS A 162 19.28 -25.35 -10.79
C LYS A 162 18.38 -25.02 -11.98
N LEU A 163 17.36 -24.20 -11.77
CA LEU A 163 16.39 -23.88 -12.81
C LEU A 163 16.95 -22.90 -13.85
N SER A 164 17.75 -21.90 -13.45
CA SER A 164 18.33 -20.95 -14.43
C SER A 164 19.26 -21.66 -15.41
N LYS A 165 20.07 -22.64 -14.98
CA LYS A 165 20.92 -23.43 -15.89
C LYS A 165 20.10 -24.18 -16.93
N LEU A 166 19.01 -24.82 -16.51
CA LEU A 166 18.10 -25.52 -17.42
C LEU A 166 17.41 -24.54 -18.40
N LEU A 167 16.82 -23.47 -17.90
CA LEU A 167 16.12 -22.49 -18.74
C LEU A 167 17.06 -21.76 -19.70
N HIS A 168 18.28 -21.45 -19.27
CA HIS A 168 19.29 -20.88 -20.15
C HIS A 168 19.59 -21.83 -21.32
N ASN A 169 19.78 -23.12 -21.04
CA ASN A 169 20.06 -24.11 -22.08
C ASN A 169 18.90 -24.34 -23.04
N LYS A 170 17.64 -24.23 -22.57
CA LYS A 170 16.45 -24.51 -23.38
C LYS A 170 15.89 -23.31 -24.12
N ILE A 171 15.83 -22.14 -23.46
CA ILE A 171 15.13 -20.95 -23.96
C ILE A 171 15.96 -19.67 -23.80
N ARG A 172 17.26 -19.77 -23.47
CA ARG A 172 18.16 -18.63 -23.26
C ARG A 172 17.69 -17.62 -22.21
N SER A 173 16.84 -18.04 -21.26
CA SER A 173 16.48 -17.19 -20.12
C SER A 173 17.72 -16.86 -19.29
N LYS A 174 17.77 -15.64 -18.77
CA LYS A 174 18.87 -15.18 -17.90
C LYS A 174 18.69 -15.58 -16.44
N SER A 175 17.45 -15.78 -16.00
CA SER A 175 17.14 -16.13 -14.61
C SER A 175 15.84 -16.92 -14.51
N ALA A 176 15.71 -17.63 -13.40
CA ALA A 176 14.49 -18.26 -12.94
C ALA A 176 14.32 -17.92 -11.46
N GLY A 177 13.11 -17.54 -11.06
CA GLY A 177 12.81 -17.22 -9.67
C GLY A 177 11.42 -17.73 -9.32
N ARG A 178 11.30 -18.42 -8.18
CA ARG A 178 10.06 -19.07 -7.73
C ARG A 178 8.84 -18.14 -7.77
N VAL A 179 8.96 -16.92 -7.26
CA VAL A 179 7.87 -15.93 -7.26
C VAL A 179 7.74 -15.22 -8.61
N GLN A 180 8.87 -14.89 -9.25
CA GLN A 180 8.90 -14.20 -10.55
C GLN A 180 8.21 -15.01 -11.65
N SER A 181 8.39 -16.33 -11.67
CA SER A 181 7.76 -17.21 -12.66
C SER A 181 6.24 -17.28 -12.49
N VAL A 182 5.73 -17.22 -11.27
CA VAL A 182 4.27 -17.20 -11.01
C VAL A 182 3.67 -15.87 -11.47
N ALA A 183 4.31 -14.74 -11.15
CA ALA A 183 3.87 -13.44 -11.64
C ALA A 183 3.89 -13.37 -13.18
N LEU A 184 4.93 -13.90 -13.83
CA LEU A 184 4.99 -14.01 -15.29
C LEU A 184 3.87 -14.91 -15.83
N LYS A 185 3.60 -16.04 -15.17
CA LYS A 185 2.52 -16.96 -15.55
C LYS A 185 1.16 -16.24 -15.57
N LEU A 186 0.83 -15.46 -14.54
CA LEU A 186 -0.43 -14.69 -14.49
C LEU A 186 -0.57 -13.75 -15.69
N VAL A 187 0.51 -13.06 -16.07
CA VAL A 187 0.52 -12.17 -17.23
C VAL A 187 0.32 -12.94 -18.54
N VAL A 188 1.01 -14.08 -18.70
CA VAL A 188 0.89 -14.93 -19.89
C VAL A 188 -0.50 -15.55 -20.00
N GLU A 189 -1.09 -16.01 -18.89
CA GLU A 189 -2.44 -16.57 -18.88
C GLU A 189 -3.48 -15.52 -19.24
N ARG A 190 -3.38 -14.30 -18.71
CA ARG A 190 -4.24 -13.18 -19.15
C ARG A 190 -4.10 -12.90 -20.64
N GLU A 191 -2.89 -12.95 -21.19
CA GLU A 191 -2.70 -12.72 -22.63
C GLU A 191 -3.32 -13.84 -23.47
N LYS A 192 -3.24 -15.11 -23.01
CA LYS A 192 -3.93 -16.23 -23.66
C LYS A 192 -5.45 -16.09 -23.60
N GLU A 193 -6.00 -15.66 -22.47
CA GLU A 193 -7.44 -15.35 -22.33
C GLU A 193 -7.87 -14.28 -23.34
N ILE A 194 -7.11 -13.21 -23.48
CA ILE A 194 -7.38 -12.14 -24.44
C ILE A 194 -7.32 -12.65 -25.88
N GLN A 195 -6.33 -13.48 -26.22
CA GLN A 195 -6.16 -14.03 -27.57
C GLN A 195 -7.24 -15.06 -27.95
N ALA A 196 -7.72 -15.84 -26.97
CA ALA A 196 -8.78 -16.82 -27.17
C ALA A 196 -10.19 -16.21 -27.14
N PHE A 197 -10.32 -14.94 -26.74
CA PHE A 197 -11.60 -14.28 -26.58
C PHE A 197 -12.26 -14.01 -27.94
N VAL A 198 -13.50 -14.46 -28.08
CA VAL A 198 -14.34 -14.20 -29.25
C VAL A 198 -15.38 -13.15 -28.85
N PRO A 199 -15.34 -11.92 -29.39
CA PRO A 199 -16.32 -10.89 -29.07
C PRO A 199 -17.73 -11.32 -29.46
N GLU A 200 -18.67 -11.19 -28.53
CA GLU A 200 -20.10 -11.38 -28.77
C GLU A 200 -20.76 -10.01 -28.99
N GLU A 201 -21.58 -9.94 -30.05
CA GLU A 201 -22.39 -8.76 -30.33
C GLU A 201 -23.53 -8.64 -29.30
N TYR A 202 -23.77 -7.41 -28.85
CA TYR A 202 -24.97 -7.08 -28.09
C TYR A 202 -25.36 -5.63 -28.35
N TRP A 203 -26.61 -5.30 -28.04
CA TRP A 203 -27.16 -3.98 -28.25
C TRP A 203 -27.68 -3.39 -26.94
N THR A 204 -27.51 -2.08 -26.78
CA THR A 204 -28.24 -1.31 -25.76
C THR A 204 -29.22 -0.39 -26.44
N LEU A 205 -30.30 -0.07 -25.72
CA LEU A 205 -31.26 0.94 -26.16
C LEU A 205 -31.28 2.04 -25.11
N ASP A 206 -30.88 3.24 -25.52
CA ASP A 206 -30.69 4.39 -24.63
C ASP A 206 -31.65 5.50 -25.07
N ALA A 207 -32.32 6.11 -24.09
CA ALA A 207 -33.25 7.21 -24.30
C ALA A 207 -32.78 8.45 -23.56
N LYS A 208 -32.79 9.60 -24.23
CA LYS A 208 -32.52 10.91 -23.64
C LYS A 208 -33.82 11.65 -23.42
N PHE A 209 -33.95 12.24 -22.24
CA PHE A 209 -35.11 12.99 -21.82
C PHE A 209 -34.70 14.38 -21.35
N ASN A 210 -35.67 15.28 -21.29
CA ASN A 210 -35.49 16.58 -20.67
C ASN A 210 -36.73 16.94 -19.89
N LYS A 211 -36.52 17.36 -18.65
CA LYS A 211 -37.56 17.94 -17.81
C LYS A 211 -36.93 19.05 -16.99
N ASP A 212 -37.63 20.17 -16.86
CA ASP A 212 -37.19 21.32 -16.07
C ASP A 212 -35.77 21.81 -16.40
N LYS A 213 -35.40 21.77 -17.70
CA LYS A 213 -34.05 22.10 -18.22
C LYS A 213 -32.93 21.16 -17.75
N ILE A 214 -33.28 20.03 -17.15
CA ILE A 214 -32.34 18.96 -16.78
C ILE A 214 -32.42 17.88 -17.86
N ASP A 215 -31.34 17.71 -18.61
CA ASP A 215 -31.17 16.56 -19.50
C ASP A 215 -30.75 15.34 -18.68
N PHE A 216 -31.36 14.19 -18.94
CA PHE A 216 -30.96 12.93 -18.34
C PHE A 216 -31.13 11.78 -19.34
N SER A 217 -30.46 10.67 -19.06
CA SER A 217 -30.51 9.47 -19.90
C SER A 217 -31.01 8.27 -19.09
N ALA A 218 -31.77 7.42 -19.75
CA ALA A 218 -32.20 6.13 -19.23
C ALA A 218 -31.82 5.04 -20.22
N SER A 219 -31.45 3.87 -19.72
CA SER A 219 -31.09 2.70 -20.53
C SER A 219 -32.11 1.59 -20.33
N LEU A 220 -32.45 0.87 -21.38
CA LEU A 220 -33.34 -0.28 -21.31
C LEU A 220 -32.79 -1.33 -20.34
N ALA A 221 -33.55 -1.63 -19.30
CA ALA A 221 -33.17 -2.57 -18.25
C ALA A 221 -33.97 -3.86 -18.32
N LYS A 222 -35.26 -3.79 -18.67
CA LYS A 222 -36.16 -4.95 -18.73
C LYS A 222 -37.10 -4.92 -19.93
N ILE A 223 -37.48 -6.11 -20.38
CA ILE A 223 -38.52 -6.36 -21.37
C ILE A 223 -39.51 -7.35 -20.75
N ASN A 224 -40.77 -6.95 -20.62
CA ASN A 224 -41.84 -7.71 -20.00
C ASN A 224 -41.44 -8.29 -18.62
N GLY A 225 -40.80 -7.47 -17.79
CA GLY A 225 -40.35 -7.82 -16.44
C GLY A 225 -39.07 -8.65 -16.34
N LYS A 226 -38.50 -9.13 -17.46
CA LYS A 226 -37.22 -9.87 -17.50
C LYS A 226 -36.08 -8.95 -17.90
N LYS A 227 -34.85 -9.25 -17.47
CA LYS A 227 -33.65 -8.48 -17.87
C LYS A 227 -33.58 -8.40 -19.40
N ALA A 228 -33.36 -7.20 -19.92
CA ALA A 228 -33.22 -6.98 -21.34
C ALA A 228 -31.91 -7.62 -21.84
N GLU A 229 -32.01 -8.46 -22.86
CA GLU A 229 -30.89 -9.01 -23.61
C GLU A 229 -31.20 -8.83 -25.08
N LEU A 230 -30.52 -7.89 -25.74
CA LEU A 230 -30.63 -7.63 -27.17
C LEU A 230 -29.35 -8.14 -27.82
N LYS A 231 -29.38 -9.32 -28.42
CA LYS A 231 -28.20 -9.99 -29.00
C LYS A 231 -28.03 -9.68 -30.48
N THR A 232 -29.07 -9.18 -31.13
CA THR A 232 -29.06 -8.90 -32.58
C THR A 232 -29.63 -7.53 -32.90
N GLN A 233 -29.25 -6.99 -34.06
CA GLN A 233 -29.83 -5.74 -34.59
C GLN A 233 -31.35 -5.81 -34.74
N GLN A 234 -31.91 -6.97 -35.12
CA GLN A 234 -33.36 -7.14 -35.29
C GLN A 234 -34.10 -7.02 -33.95
N GLU A 235 -33.56 -7.61 -32.89
CA GLU A 235 -34.12 -7.48 -31.54
C GLU A 235 -34.04 -6.03 -31.05
N ALA A 236 -32.92 -5.35 -31.29
CA ALA A 236 -32.75 -3.95 -30.94
C ALA A 236 -33.71 -3.03 -31.72
N GLN A 237 -33.90 -3.27 -33.02
CA GLN A 237 -34.84 -2.52 -33.85
C GLN A 237 -36.28 -2.74 -33.39
N LYS A 238 -36.66 -3.98 -33.05
CA LYS A 238 -37.99 -4.28 -32.51
C LYS A 238 -38.25 -3.54 -31.19
N ALA A 239 -37.26 -3.46 -30.31
CA ALA A 239 -37.34 -2.69 -29.07
C ALA A 239 -37.43 -1.18 -29.36
N TYR A 240 -36.65 -0.69 -30.31
CA TYR A 240 -36.67 0.71 -30.75
C TYR A 240 -38.05 1.12 -31.28
N ASP A 241 -38.62 0.33 -32.20
CA ASP A 241 -39.92 0.60 -32.83
C ASP A 241 -41.06 0.55 -31.80
N ALA A 242 -40.95 -0.33 -30.81
CA ALA A 242 -41.91 -0.41 -29.71
C ALA A 242 -41.87 0.81 -28.77
N CYS A 243 -40.81 1.64 -28.83
CA CYS A 243 -40.57 2.71 -27.87
C CYS A 243 -40.66 4.14 -28.47
N GLN A 244 -41.50 4.35 -29.49
CA GLN A 244 -41.58 5.63 -30.22
C GLN A 244 -42.56 6.68 -29.64
N GLY A 245 -43.44 6.29 -28.71
CA GLY A 245 -44.39 7.20 -28.05
C GLY A 245 -43.89 7.75 -26.71
N ASN A 246 -44.82 8.22 -25.87
CA ASN A 246 -44.49 8.68 -24.51
C ASN A 246 -44.17 7.51 -23.56
N PHE A 247 -43.23 7.75 -22.66
CA PHE A 247 -42.91 6.88 -21.53
C PHE A 247 -43.74 7.27 -20.32
N ILE A 248 -44.12 6.27 -19.52
CA ILE A 248 -44.80 6.45 -18.24
C ILE A 248 -43.80 6.21 -17.11
N VAL A 249 -43.75 7.10 -16.12
CA VAL A 249 -42.99 6.88 -14.89
C VAL A 249 -43.69 5.79 -14.07
N SER A 250 -43.22 4.55 -14.19
CA SER A 250 -43.87 3.38 -13.58
C SER A 250 -43.40 3.11 -12.16
N ASN A 251 -42.22 3.61 -11.79
CA ASN A 251 -41.67 3.46 -10.44
C ASN A 251 -40.66 4.56 -10.14
N ILE A 252 -40.75 5.12 -8.93
CA ILE A 252 -39.77 6.03 -8.36
C ILE A 252 -39.22 5.42 -7.07
N LYS A 253 -37.94 5.09 -7.04
CA LYS A 253 -37.30 4.55 -5.85
C LYS A 253 -36.24 5.51 -5.32
N SER A 254 -36.46 6.01 -4.11
CA SER A 254 -35.46 6.79 -3.35
C SER A 254 -34.84 5.94 -2.24
N THR A 255 -33.52 5.95 -2.15
CA THR A 255 -32.78 5.27 -1.08
C THR A 255 -31.60 6.11 -0.63
N THR A 256 -31.35 6.17 0.67
CA THR A 256 -30.10 6.73 1.19
C THR A 256 -29.04 5.63 1.23
N ARG A 257 -27.90 5.87 0.57
CA ARG A 257 -26.75 4.96 0.56
C ARG A 257 -25.59 5.56 1.32
N LYS A 258 -24.87 4.72 2.05
CA LYS A 258 -23.61 5.08 2.71
C LYS A 258 -22.44 4.56 1.89
N ARG A 259 -21.39 5.35 1.82
CA ARG A 259 -20.08 4.95 1.29
C ARG A 259 -19.07 5.07 2.41
N GLU A 260 -18.60 3.93 2.88
CA GLU A 260 -17.64 3.84 3.98
C GLU A 260 -16.23 4.26 3.52
N ALA A 261 -15.47 4.83 4.44
CA ALA A 261 -14.06 5.08 4.24
C ALA A 261 -13.30 3.76 4.10
N ARG A 262 -12.22 3.76 3.31
CA ARG A 262 -11.34 2.59 3.22
C ARG A 262 -10.41 2.53 4.43
N PRO A 263 -9.95 1.33 4.83
CA PRO A 263 -9.01 1.19 5.94
C PRO A 263 -7.68 1.92 5.66
N PRO A 264 -6.88 2.17 6.71
CA PRO A 264 -5.51 2.64 6.59
C PRO A 264 -4.68 1.79 5.61
N PHE A 265 -3.61 2.38 5.09
CA PHE A 265 -2.78 1.67 4.12
C PHE A 265 -1.99 0.52 4.74
N ILE A 266 -1.93 -0.58 3.99
CA ILE A 266 -0.90 -1.62 4.08
C ILE A 266 0.00 -1.50 2.84
N THR A 267 1.07 -2.29 2.76
CA THR A 267 2.01 -2.20 1.64
C THR A 267 1.33 -2.38 0.28
N SER A 268 0.49 -3.40 0.14
CA SER A 268 -0.21 -3.72 -1.11
C SER A 268 -1.16 -2.60 -1.53
N THR A 269 -2.02 -2.12 -0.62
CA THR A 269 -3.01 -1.09 -0.92
C THR A 269 -2.37 0.28 -1.16
N LEU A 270 -1.24 0.59 -0.51
CA LEU A 270 -0.46 1.79 -0.83
C LEU A 270 0.09 1.74 -2.26
N GLN A 271 0.69 0.62 -2.66
CA GLN A 271 1.23 0.46 -4.01
C GLN A 271 0.12 0.53 -5.08
N GLN A 272 -1.03 -0.12 -4.83
CA GLN A 272 -2.18 -0.09 -5.73
C GLN A 272 -2.72 1.32 -5.95
N GLU A 273 -2.93 2.08 -4.87
CA GLU A 273 -3.51 3.42 -4.94
C GLU A 273 -2.49 4.46 -5.42
N ALA A 274 -1.20 4.34 -5.07
CA ALA A 274 -0.15 5.19 -5.64
C ALA A 274 0.01 4.97 -7.15
N SER A 275 -0.14 3.73 -7.64
CA SER A 275 -0.16 3.44 -9.07
C SER A 275 -1.36 4.07 -9.77
N THR A 276 -2.55 3.92 -9.18
CA THR A 276 -3.80 4.41 -9.81
C THR A 276 -3.95 5.93 -9.74
N LYS A 277 -3.52 6.56 -8.64
CA LYS A 277 -3.76 7.99 -8.39
C LYS A 277 -2.57 8.90 -8.63
N LEU A 278 -1.35 8.38 -8.45
CA LEU A 278 -0.12 9.16 -8.57
C LEU A 278 0.73 8.72 -9.77
N SER A 279 0.31 7.66 -10.48
CA SER A 279 1.07 7.04 -11.58
C SER A 279 2.47 6.58 -11.16
N PHE A 280 2.62 6.16 -9.90
CA PHE A 280 3.89 5.63 -9.38
C PHE A 280 3.95 4.11 -9.54
N SER A 281 5.08 3.60 -10.04
CA SER A 281 5.35 2.15 -9.98
C SER A 281 5.57 1.69 -8.55
N ALA A 282 5.38 0.40 -8.28
CA ALA A 282 5.57 -0.21 -6.97
C ALA A 282 6.96 0.09 -6.39
N LYS A 283 8.00 -0.06 -7.22
CA LYS A 283 9.39 0.26 -6.85
C LYS A 283 9.56 1.73 -6.48
N ARG A 284 8.95 2.64 -7.24
CA ARG A 284 9.01 4.08 -6.99
C ARG A 284 8.31 4.44 -5.69
N THR A 285 7.10 3.91 -5.48
CA THR A 285 6.32 4.07 -4.23
C THR A 285 7.13 3.63 -3.01
N MET A 286 7.70 2.41 -3.04
CA MET A 286 8.48 1.90 -1.90
C MET A 286 9.76 2.70 -1.64
N SER A 287 10.43 3.19 -2.69
CA SER A 287 11.61 4.05 -2.53
C SER A 287 11.29 5.40 -1.89
N ILE A 288 10.13 5.98 -2.19
CA ILE A 288 9.68 7.24 -1.59
C ILE A 288 9.24 6.98 -0.14
N ALA A 289 8.45 5.92 0.09
CA ALA A 289 8.00 5.54 1.43
C ALA A 289 9.18 5.23 2.38
N GLN A 290 10.21 4.52 1.91
CA GLN A 290 11.44 4.30 2.70
C GLN A 290 12.06 5.62 3.16
N ARG A 291 12.18 6.61 2.27
CA ARG A 291 12.74 7.93 2.63
C ARG A 291 11.86 8.67 3.64
N LEU A 292 10.54 8.60 3.47
CA LEU A 292 9.59 9.19 4.43
C LEU A 292 9.67 8.52 5.80
N TYR A 293 9.91 7.20 5.86
CA TYR A 293 10.08 6.46 7.11
C TYR A 293 11.42 6.78 7.78
N GLU A 294 12.55 6.66 7.05
CA GLU A 294 13.91 6.80 7.60
C GLU A 294 14.24 8.21 8.08
N GLY A 295 13.70 9.21 7.41
CA GLY A 295 13.97 10.61 7.69
C GLY A 295 14.04 11.48 6.44
N VAL A 296 13.39 12.62 6.52
CA VAL A 296 13.61 13.75 5.61
C VAL A 296 13.91 15.00 6.42
N ASP A 297 14.65 15.95 5.84
CA ASP A 297 14.93 17.22 6.51
C ASP A 297 13.70 18.13 6.45
N VAL A 298 13.12 18.43 7.61
CA VAL A 298 11.93 19.30 7.73
C VAL A 298 12.28 20.69 8.27
N GLY A 299 13.52 21.13 8.11
CA GLY A 299 14.00 22.47 8.47
C GLY A 299 14.51 22.59 9.91
N ASN A 300 14.10 21.68 10.81
CA ASN A 300 14.67 21.53 12.16
C ASN A 300 15.47 20.21 12.31
N GLY A 301 15.92 19.65 11.18
CA GLY A 301 16.66 18.40 11.08
C GLY A 301 15.83 17.25 10.52
N GLN A 302 16.43 16.05 10.52
CA GLN A 302 15.78 14.83 10.02
C GLN A 302 14.63 14.40 10.93
N GLU A 303 13.54 13.95 10.32
CA GLU A 303 12.34 13.41 10.98
C GLU A 303 11.70 12.31 10.13
N GLY A 304 11.36 11.18 10.77
CA GLY A 304 10.57 10.12 10.15
C GLY A 304 9.09 10.50 10.12
N LEU A 305 8.52 10.63 8.92
CA LEU A 305 7.18 11.17 8.69
C LEU A 305 6.07 10.12 8.63
N ILE A 306 6.41 8.86 8.35
CA ILE A 306 5.45 7.76 8.30
C ILE A 306 5.94 6.56 9.13
N THR A 307 5.01 5.71 9.53
CA THR A 307 5.31 4.38 10.09
C THR A 307 5.92 3.45 9.04
N TYR A 308 6.42 2.31 9.49
CA TYR A 308 7.09 1.32 8.65
C TYR A 308 6.22 0.86 7.48
N MET A 309 6.74 1.00 6.25
CA MET A 309 5.97 0.82 5.02
C MET A 309 5.85 -0.63 4.54
N ARG A 310 6.47 -1.59 5.24
CA ARG A 310 6.34 -3.04 4.97
C ARG A 310 5.49 -3.66 6.08
N THR A 311 4.19 -3.68 5.84
CA THR A 311 3.17 -4.07 6.81
C THR A 311 1.96 -4.62 6.06
N ASP A 312 1.36 -5.66 6.62
CA ASP A 312 0.07 -6.24 6.26
C ASP A 312 -1.04 -5.86 7.24
N SER A 313 -0.70 -5.07 8.28
CA SER A 313 -1.62 -4.65 9.33
C SER A 313 -2.31 -3.34 8.99
N THR A 314 -3.63 -3.29 9.09
CA THR A 314 -4.42 -2.04 9.01
C THR A 314 -4.60 -1.36 10.37
N ARG A 315 -3.92 -1.85 11.43
CA ARG A 315 -4.04 -1.37 12.81
C ARG A 315 -3.43 0.02 13.00
N LEU A 316 -4.08 0.90 13.75
CA LEU A 316 -3.56 2.19 14.19
C LEU A 316 -3.38 2.14 15.71
N SER A 317 -2.32 2.76 16.22
CA SER A 317 -2.13 2.90 17.67
C SER A 317 -3.23 3.74 18.31
N ASP A 318 -3.55 3.44 19.57
CA ASP A 318 -4.53 4.21 20.34
C ASP A 318 -4.17 5.70 20.44
N VAL A 319 -2.87 6.00 20.55
CA VAL A 319 -2.35 7.38 20.55
C VAL A 319 -2.74 8.10 19.26
N TYR A 320 -2.52 7.47 18.10
CA TYR A 320 -2.89 8.06 16.82
C TYR A 320 -4.41 8.18 16.68
N VAL A 321 -5.16 7.14 17.03
CA VAL A 321 -6.63 7.13 16.94
C VAL A 321 -7.23 8.25 17.79
N ASN A 322 -6.81 8.38 19.05
CA ASN A 322 -7.33 9.41 19.95
C ASN A 322 -7.01 10.82 19.44
N GLY A 323 -5.76 11.09 19.05
CA GLY A 323 -5.37 12.38 18.49
C GLY A 323 -6.09 12.71 17.19
N ALA A 324 -6.30 11.71 16.32
CA ALA A 324 -6.99 11.92 15.04
C ALA A 324 -8.48 12.18 15.25
N ARG A 325 -9.12 11.51 16.20
CA ARG A 325 -10.52 11.77 16.57
C ARG A 325 -10.69 13.18 17.13
N GLU A 326 -9.79 13.63 17.99
CA GLU A 326 -9.80 15.00 18.50
C GLU A 326 -9.64 16.01 17.35
N LEU A 327 -8.67 15.80 16.47
CA LEU A 327 -8.47 16.64 15.28
C LEU A 327 -9.74 16.66 14.41
N ILE A 328 -10.33 15.50 14.12
CA ILE A 328 -11.54 15.42 13.28
C ILE A 328 -12.69 16.20 13.92
N GLN A 329 -12.89 16.04 15.23
CA GLN A 329 -13.94 16.73 15.94
C GLN A 329 -13.73 18.25 15.94
N ASN A 330 -12.50 18.71 16.14
CA ASN A 330 -12.18 20.14 16.24
C ASN A 330 -12.19 20.84 14.88
N GLU A 331 -11.64 20.21 13.83
CA GLU A 331 -11.48 20.80 12.50
C GLU A 331 -12.71 20.61 11.59
N TYR A 332 -13.37 19.45 11.67
CA TYR A 332 -14.50 19.12 10.78
C TYR A 332 -15.85 19.04 11.52
N GLY A 333 -15.84 18.78 12.83
CA GLY A 333 -17.02 18.69 13.67
C GLY A 333 -17.43 17.25 14.02
N LYS A 334 -18.16 17.10 15.13
CA LYS A 334 -18.57 15.80 15.70
C LYS A 334 -19.27 14.86 14.72
N GLN A 335 -20.01 15.40 13.76
CA GLN A 335 -20.70 14.63 12.71
C GLN A 335 -19.77 13.87 11.76
N TYR A 336 -18.50 14.27 11.66
CA TYR A 336 -17.48 13.61 10.84
C TYR A 336 -16.75 12.48 11.56
N LEU A 337 -17.01 12.25 12.85
CA LEU A 337 -16.40 11.15 13.59
C LEU A 337 -16.94 9.81 13.10
N GLY A 338 -16.03 8.95 12.62
CA GLY A 338 -16.33 7.60 12.20
C GLY A 338 -16.13 6.55 13.30
N THR A 339 -16.43 5.31 12.95
CA THR A 339 -16.12 4.13 13.74
C THR A 339 -14.88 3.46 13.16
N TYR A 340 -13.91 3.16 14.02
CA TYR A 340 -12.72 2.40 13.66
C TYR A 340 -12.91 0.95 14.13
N HIS A 341 -12.92 0.00 13.20
CA HIS A 341 -12.98 -1.42 13.52
C HIS A 341 -11.67 -2.08 13.08
N VAL A 342 -10.94 -2.62 14.04
CA VAL A 342 -9.80 -3.51 13.77
C VAL A 342 -10.32 -4.94 13.84
N SER A 343 -10.14 -5.71 12.76
CA SER A 343 -10.17 -7.17 12.86
C SER A 343 -8.87 -7.59 13.53
N ASN A 344 -8.90 -7.87 14.82
CA ASN A 344 -7.77 -8.50 15.49
C ASN A 344 -7.70 -9.95 15.02
N ASP A 345 -6.79 -10.26 14.10
CA ASP A 345 -6.42 -11.65 13.87
C ASP A 345 -5.63 -12.11 15.09
N ALA A 346 -6.17 -13.09 15.83
CA ALA A 346 -5.61 -13.62 17.07
C ALA A 346 -4.21 -14.24 16.93
N ASN A 347 -3.68 -14.34 15.71
CA ASN A 347 -2.34 -14.84 15.38
C ASN A 347 -1.36 -13.77 14.87
N SER A 348 -1.76 -12.49 14.76
CA SER A 348 -0.83 -11.44 14.35
C SER A 348 0.15 -11.14 15.49
N GLN A 349 1.46 -11.23 15.23
CA GLN A 349 2.45 -10.67 16.15
C GLN A 349 2.17 -9.17 16.29
N ASP A 350 1.78 -8.78 17.51
CA ASP A 350 1.01 -7.57 17.87
C ASP A 350 1.80 -6.24 17.77
N ALA A 351 2.77 -6.13 16.86
CA ALA A 351 3.68 -4.98 16.77
C ALA A 351 3.52 -4.14 15.49
N HIS A 352 2.93 -4.69 14.42
CA HIS A 352 2.82 -3.96 13.16
C HIS A 352 1.60 -3.03 13.12
N GLU A 353 1.85 -1.77 12.75
CA GLU A 353 0.82 -0.77 12.45
C GLU A 353 0.66 -0.59 10.94
N ALA A 354 -0.46 0.01 10.55
CA ALA A 354 -0.69 0.53 9.22
C ALA A 354 0.33 1.60 8.85
N ILE A 355 0.42 1.86 7.56
CA ILE A 355 1.17 2.98 7.01
C ILE A 355 0.35 4.27 7.24
N ARG A 356 0.80 5.07 8.20
CA ARG A 356 0.17 6.32 8.65
C ARG A 356 1.23 7.39 8.92
N PRO A 357 0.85 8.68 9.02
CA PRO A 357 1.73 9.70 9.57
C PRO A 357 2.19 9.37 10.98
N THR A 358 3.43 9.72 11.32
CA THR A 358 3.95 9.65 12.69
C THR A 358 3.40 10.75 13.58
N SER A 359 3.01 11.89 12.99
CA SER A 359 2.44 13.04 13.69
C SER A 359 1.33 13.69 12.87
N LEU A 360 0.19 13.95 13.52
CA LEU A 360 -0.93 14.69 12.92
C LEU A 360 -0.62 16.17 12.72
N ALA A 361 0.32 16.72 13.50
CA ALA A 361 0.72 18.13 13.42
C ALA A 361 1.48 18.48 12.14
N ASN A 362 2.10 17.48 11.51
CA ASN A 362 2.85 17.57 10.25
C ASN A 362 1.90 17.50 9.06
N THR A 363 0.97 18.46 8.93
CA THR A 363 0.04 18.43 7.79
C THR A 363 0.80 18.53 6.45
N PRO A 364 0.26 17.95 5.36
CA PRO A 364 0.90 18.04 4.05
C PRO A 364 1.28 19.48 3.66
N GLU A 365 0.43 20.46 3.95
CA GLU A 365 0.63 21.88 3.64
C GLU A 365 1.89 22.43 4.32
N LYS A 366 2.11 22.10 5.60
CA LYS A 366 3.31 22.53 6.35
C LYS A 366 4.58 21.89 5.79
N LEU A 367 4.51 20.63 5.37
CA LEU A 367 5.67 19.89 4.86
C LEU A 367 5.99 20.18 3.40
N LYS A 368 5.09 20.82 2.64
CA LYS A 368 5.23 21.03 1.20
C LYS A 368 6.55 21.69 0.79
N ALA A 369 7.05 22.64 1.59
CA ALA A 369 8.32 23.33 1.32
C ALA A 369 9.57 22.46 1.55
N HIS A 370 9.43 21.38 2.32
CA HIS A 370 10.54 20.50 2.73
C HIS A 370 10.59 19.20 1.92
N LEU A 371 9.49 18.84 1.26
CA LEU A 371 9.37 17.61 0.50
C LEU A 371 9.57 17.87 -0.99
N THR A 372 10.21 16.91 -1.67
CA THR A 372 10.12 16.84 -3.13
C THR A 372 8.66 16.64 -3.55
N SER A 373 8.31 17.02 -4.78
CA SER A 373 6.93 16.85 -5.30
C SER A 373 6.39 15.44 -5.11
N GLU A 374 7.24 14.43 -5.27
CA GLU A 374 6.86 13.03 -5.13
C GLU A 374 6.64 12.60 -3.68
N GLN A 375 7.54 13.02 -2.78
CA GLN A 375 7.39 12.80 -1.35
C GLN A 375 6.12 13.47 -0.83
N TYR A 376 5.86 14.70 -1.24
CA TYR A 376 4.63 15.42 -0.88
C TYR A 376 3.39 14.66 -1.36
N LYS A 377 3.34 14.24 -2.62
CA LYS A 377 2.19 13.49 -3.17
C LYS A 377 1.93 12.19 -2.42
N LEU A 378 2.97 11.40 -2.16
CA LEU A 378 2.80 10.13 -1.44
C LEU A 378 2.42 10.36 0.03
N TYR A 379 3.05 11.33 0.68
CA TYR A 379 2.75 11.68 2.06
C TYR A 379 1.31 12.20 2.21
N ALA A 380 0.86 13.10 1.34
CA ALA A 380 -0.51 13.61 1.33
C ALA A 380 -1.54 12.49 1.16
N LEU A 381 -1.29 11.54 0.26
CA LEU A 381 -2.14 10.37 0.08
C LEU A 381 -2.19 9.50 1.35
N ILE A 382 -1.06 9.24 1.99
CA ILE A 382 -0.97 8.48 3.26
C ILE A 382 -1.73 9.20 4.39
N TYR A 383 -1.48 10.50 4.55
CA TYR A 383 -2.13 11.34 5.54
C TYR A 383 -3.65 11.33 5.37
N ALA A 384 -4.11 11.59 4.15
CA ALA A 384 -5.53 11.61 3.83
C ALA A 384 -6.19 10.24 4.05
N ARG A 385 -5.55 9.12 3.67
CA ARG A 385 -6.10 7.77 3.89
C ARG A 385 -6.22 7.45 5.38
N ALA A 386 -5.15 7.68 6.15
CA ALA A 386 -5.15 7.37 7.57
C ALA A 386 -6.20 8.19 8.33
N LEU A 387 -6.29 9.50 8.09
CA LEU A 387 -7.28 10.35 8.73
C LEU A 387 -8.71 10.00 8.30
N SER A 388 -8.95 9.84 7.00
CA SER A 388 -10.28 9.51 6.46
C SER A 388 -10.81 8.16 6.93
N SER A 389 -9.94 7.20 7.23
CA SER A 389 -10.35 5.90 7.78
C SER A 389 -11.01 5.98 9.16
N LEU A 390 -10.82 7.10 9.88
CA LEU A 390 -11.43 7.41 11.17
C LEU A 390 -12.64 8.36 11.05
N MET A 391 -13.00 8.75 9.82
CA MET A 391 -14.11 9.64 9.54
C MET A 391 -15.38 8.86 9.16
N SER A 392 -16.54 9.47 9.39
CA SER A 392 -17.85 8.93 9.05
C SER A 392 -18.03 8.73 7.54
N ALA A 393 -18.86 7.74 7.17
CA ALA A 393 -19.27 7.50 5.78
C ALA A 393 -19.84 8.74 5.09
N ALA A 394 -19.54 8.88 3.79
CA ALA A 394 -20.28 9.78 2.92
C ALA A 394 -21.71 9.24 2.73
N LYS A 395 -22.71 10.13 2.69
CA LYS A 395 -24.12 9.77 2.47
C LYS A 395 -24.61 10.37 1.17
N TYR A 396 -25.30 9.56 0.40
CA TYR A 396 -25.90 9.93 -0.87
C TYR A 396 -27.38 9.58 -0.86
N ASP A 397 -28.20 10.48 -1.39
CA ASP A 397 -29.55 10.12 -1.78
C ASP A 397 -29.51 9.65 -3.23
N SER A 398 -29.90 8.40 -3.43
CA SER A 398 -29.95 7.74 -4.73
C SER A 398 -31.40 7.64 -5.18
N LEU A 399 -31.67 8.18 -6.36
CA LEU A 399 -32.96 8.12 -7.03
C LEU A 399 -32.84 7.18 -8.23
N THR A 400 -33.75 6.22 -8.33
CA THR A 400 -33.90 5.38 -9.52
C THR A 400 -35.28 5.59 -10.10
N LEU A 401 -35.33 6.03 -11.36
CA LEU A 401 -36.55 6.19 -12.12
C LEU A 401 -36.70 5.01 -13.08
N THR A 402 -37.89 4.41 -13.11
CA THR A 402 -38.28 3.45 -14.14
C THR A 402 -39.27 4.11 -15.08
N LEU A 403 -38.90 4.18 -16.35
CA LEU A 403 -39.69 4.75 -17.44
C LEU A 403 -40.14 3.59 -18.34
N SER A 404 -41.43 3.30 -18.33
CA SER A 404 -42.01 2.15 -19.01
C SER A 404 -42.76 2.57 -20.27
N GLN A 405 -42.63 1.76 -21.31
CA GLN A 405 -43.40 1.89 -22.53
C GLN A 405 -43.60 0.52 -23.18
N ASN A 406 -44.85 0.12 -23.43
CA ASN A 406 -45.17 -1.14 -24.11
C ASN A 406 -44.46 -2.39 -23.53
N GLY A 407 -44.25 -2.42 -22.21
CA GLY A 407 -43.52 -3.50 -21.51
C GLY A 407 -42.00 -3.39 -21.54
N TYR A 408 -41.43 -2.32 -22.09
CA TYR A 408 -40.00 -2.01 -22.07
C TYR A 408 -39.72 -1.00 -20.96
N ASP A 409 -38.92 -1.39 -19.98
CA ASP A 409 -38.59 -0.58 -18.81
C ASP A 409 -37.17 -0.03 -18.93
N PHE A 410 -37.08 1.29 -19.02
CA PHE A 410 -35.82 2.03 -19.01
C PHE A 410 -35.52 2.52 -17.60
N THR A 411 -34.26 2.43 -17.18
CA THR A 411 -33.83 2.88 -15.85
C THR A 411 -32.90 4.07 -15.97
N ALA A 412 -33.22 5.16 -15.27
CA ALA A 412 -32.30 6.26 -15.00
C ALA A 412 -31.91 6.25 -13.52
N SER A 413 -30.64 6.48 -13.22
CA SER A 413 -30.14 6.55 -11.84
C SER A 413 -29.46 7.87 -11.57
N GLY A 414 -29.90 8.55 -10.51
CA GLY A 414 -29.34 9.75 -9.95
C GLY A 414 -28.75 9.47 -8.58
N SER A 415 -27.77 10.29 -8.21
CA SER A 415 -27.16 10.28 -6.89
C SER A 415 -26.72 11.69 -6.55
N THR A 416 -27.17 12.19 -5.40
CA THR A 416 -26.78 13.51 -4.89
C THR A 416 -26.15 13.35 -3.51
N MET A 417 -24.98 13.94 -3.31
CA MET A 417 -24.30 13.89 -2.02
C MET A 417 -25.09 14.69 -0.98
N LYS A 418 -25.46 14.04 0.12
CA LYS A 418 -26.10 14.67 1.29
C LYS A 418 -25.12 14.99 2.39
N PHE A 419 -24.04 14.22 2.47
CA PHE A 419 -22.97 14.42 3.43
C PHE A 419 -21.67 13.87 2.84
N ASP A 420 -20.63 14.70 2.78
CA ASP A 420 -19.32 14.36 2.21
C ASP A 420 -18.51 13.43 3.13
N GLY A 421 -18.70 13.50 4.45
CA GLY A 421 -18.05 12.58 5.39
C GLY A 421 -16.53 12.50 5.18
N TYR A 422 -16.00 11.29 5.05
CA TYR A 422 -14.57 11.06 4.78
C TYR A 422 -14.05 11.71 3.47
N LEU A 423 -14.93 12.01 2.50
CA LEU A 423 -14.55 12.68 1.25
C LEU A 423 -14.11 14.13 1.48
N LYS A 424 -14.36 14.71 2.66
CA LYS A 424 -13.82 16.03 3.00
C LYS A 424 -12.30 16.07 2.90
N VAL A 425 -11.66 14.98 3.29
CA VAL A 425 -10.19 14.83 3.31
C VAL A 425 -9.71 13.99 2.13
N TYR A 426 -10.49 12.99 1.69
CA TYR A 426 -10.07 12.03 0.68
C TYR A 426 -10.67 12.29 -0.72
N GLY A 427 -11.50 13.32 -0.88
CA GLY A 427 -12.30 13.57 -2.09
C GLY A 427 -11.45 13.82 -3.34
N GLU A 428 -10.27 14.43 -3.21
CA GLU A 428 -9.34 14.63 -4.35
C GLU A 428 -8.85 13.32 -4.96
N TYR A 429 -8.91 12.23 -4.18
CA TYR A 429 -8.47 10.89 -4.57
C TYR A 429 -9.62 10.01 -5.04
N GLU A 430 -10.87 10.47 -4.98
CA GLU A 430 -12.04 9.69 -5.33
C GLU A 430 -12.73 10.26 -6.56
N SER A 431 -13.07 9.38 -7.50
CA SER A 431 -13.88 9.76 -8.66
C SER A 431 -15.36 9.63 -8.32
N GLY A 432 -16.11 10.70 -8.56
CA GLY A 432 -17.57 10.70 -8.46
C GLY A 432 -18.11 12.09 -8.74
N LYS A 433 -19.16 12.18 -9.55
CA LYS A 433 -19.93 13.40 -9.75
C LYS A 433 -21.36 13.10 -9.38
N ASP A 434 -22.03 14.09 -8.81
CA ASP A 434 -23.46 14.02 -8.60
C ASP A 434 -24.17 13.94 -9.95
N VAL A 435 -25.15 13.04 -10.03
CA VAL A 435 -26.06 12.93 -11.17
C VAL A 435 -27.42 13.31 -10.63
N VAL A 436 -27.87 14.51 -10.97
CA VAL A 436 -29.17 15.02 -10.55
C VAL A 436 -30.21 14.59 -11.58
N LEU A 437 -31.28 13.95 -11.10
CA LEU A 437 -32.46 13.67 -11.91
C LEU A 437 -33.55 14.70 -11.56
N PRO A 438 -34.41 15.08 -12.52
CA PRO A 438 -35.57 15.92 -12.22
C PRO A 438 -36.56 15.19 -11.31
N SER A 439 -37.39 15.96 -10.60
CA SER A 439 -38.49 15.40 -9.81
C SER A 439 -39.57 14.84 -10.73
N PHE A 440 -40.20 13.73 -10.35
CA PHE A 440 -41.31 13.13 -11.09
C PHE A 440 -42.40 12.68 -10.13
N GLU A 441 -43.61 12.55 -10.65
CA GLU A 441 -44.71 11.82 -10.01
C GLU A 441 -44.91 10.47 -10.70
N GLU A 442 -45.36 9.46 -9.96
CA GLU A 442 -45.74 8.18 -10.58
C GLU A 442 -46.90 8.41 -11.57
N GLN A 443 -46.90 7.64 -12.66
CA GLN A 443 -47.83 7.77 -13.79
C GLN A 443 -47.65 9.02 -14.66
N GLU A 444 -46.71 9.91 -14.33
CA GLU A 444 -46.37 11.03 -15.19
C GLU A 444 -45.86 10.54 -16.57
N GLN A 445 -46.20 11.27 -17.64
CA GLN A 445 -45.76 10.97 -18.99
C GLN A 445 -44.65 11.90 -19.46
N ILE A 446 -43.66 11.36 -20.15
CA ILE A 446 -42.57 12.12 -20.75
C ILE A 446 -42.21 11.58 -22.13
N ALA A 447 -41.98 12.47 -23.09
CA ALA A 447 -41.46 12.12 -24.40
C ALA A 447 -39.92 12.07 -24.39
N ALA A 448 -39.35 11.07 -25.04
CA ALA A 448 -37.91 11.04 -25.29
C ALA A 448 -37.55 12.11 -26.33
N LYS A 449 -36.48 12.88 -26.07
CA LYS A 449 -35.85 13.76 -27.07
C LYS A 449 -35.13 12.95 -28.15
N GLU A 450 -34.52 11.85 -27.74
CA GLU A 450 -33.73 10.98 -28.59
C GLU A 450 -33.85 9.55 -28.06
N LEU A 451 -34.08 8.60 -28.96
CA LEU A 451 -33.93 7.17 -28.69
C LEU A 451 -32.82 6.65 -29.59
N LYS A 452 -31.93 5.81 -29.07
CA LYS A 452 -30.79 5.30 -29.82
C LYS A 452 -30.50 3.84 -29.48
N ALA A 453 -30.55 2.99 -30.51
CA ALA A 453 -30.01 1.65 -30.44
C ALA A 453 -28.50 1.70 -30.69
N ASN A 454 -27.70 1.26 -29.73
CA ASN A 454 -26.24 1.26 -29.80
C ASN A 454 -25.74 -0.17 -29.93
N GLN A 455 -24.96 -0.43 -30.97
CA GLN A 455 -24.26 -1.69 -31.14
C GLN A 455 -23.00 -1.70 -30.28
N HIS A 456 -22.77 -2.81 -29.60
CA HIS A 456 -21.58 -3.06 -28.81
C HIS A 456 -21.04 -4.46 -29.09
N PHE A 457 -19.80 -4.65 -28.68
CA PHE A 457 -19.17 -5.96 -28.63
C PHE A 457 -18.60 -6.14 -27.23
N THR A 458 -18.72 -7.34 -26.68
CA THR A 458 -18.07 -7.66 -25.42
C THR A 458 -16.56 -7.48 -25.58
N GLU A 459 -15.90 -6.95 -24.55
CA GLU A 459 -14.44 -6.78 -24.56
C GLU A 459 -13.74 -7.93 -23.83
N PRO A 460 -12.51 -8.30 -24.26
CA PRO A 460 -11.71 -9.28 -23.53
C PRO A 460 -11.35 -8.77 -22.13
N PRO A 461 -10.96 -9.66 -21.20
CA PRO A 461 -10.52 -9.24 -19.88
C PRO A 461 -9.32 -8.28 -19.99
N ALA A 462 -9.37 -7.16 -19.24
CA ALA A 462 -8.32 -6.16 -19.29
C ALA A 462 -6.95 -6.73 -18.85
N ARG A 463 -5.87 -6.26 -19.49
CA ARG A 463 -4.50 -6.56 -19.07
C ARG A 463 -4.23 -6.09 -17.63
N TYR A 464 -3.27 -6.73 -16.98
CA TYR A 464 -2.80 -6.30 -15.67
C TYR A 464 -2.09 -4.95 -15.76
N THR A 465 -2.49 -4.02 -14.91
CA THR A 465 -1.63 -2.92 -14.46
C THR A 465 -0.79 -3.40 -13.28
N GLU A 466 0.25 -2.64 -12.87
CA GLU A 466 1.00 -2.99 -11.65
C GLU A 466 0.06 -3.13 -10.44
N ALA A 467 -0.89 -2.21 -10.26
CA ALA A 467 -1.89 -2.29 -9.19
C ALA A 467 -2.70 -3.59 -9.24
N LYS A 468 -3.25 -3.94 -10.40
CA LYS A 468 -4.05 -5.18 -10.54
C LYS A 468 -3.20 -6.44 -10.34
N LEU A 469 -1.92 -6.42 -10.73
CA LEU A 469 -1.02 -7.55 -10.53
C LEU A 469 -0.65 -7.70 -9.05
N ILE A 470 -0.38 -6.61 -8.34
CA ILE A 470 -0.14 -6.63 -6.89
C ILE A 470 -1.34 -7.22 -6.17
N LYS A 471 -2.56 -6.76 -6.49
CA LYS A 471 -3.80 -7.29 -5.91
C LYS A 471 -4.03 -8.78 -6.19
N ALA A 472 -3.48 -9.32 -7.28
CA ALA A 472 -3.60 -10.73 -7.61
C ALA A 472 -2.48 -11.59 -7.00
N LEU A 473 -1.39 -10.96 -6.55
CA LEU A 473 -0.27 -11.62 -5.86
C LEU A 473 -0.47 -11.64 -4.34
N GLU A 474 -1.11 -10.59 -3.82
CA GLU A 474 -1.75 -10.56 -2.50
C GLU A 474 -2.93 -11.53 -2.47
#